data_AF-A0A0D7EES9-F1
#
_entry.id   AF-A0A0D7EES9-F1
#
_cell.length_a   1.000
_cell.length_b   1.000
_cell.length_c   1.000
_cell.angle_alpha   90.00
_cell.angle_beta   90.00
_cell.angle_gamma   90.00
#
_symmetry.space_group_name_H-M   'P 1'
#
loop_
_entity.id
_entity.type
_entity.pdbx_description
1 polymer ?
#
loop_
_entity_poly.entity_id
_entity_poly.type
_entity_poly.pdbx_seq_one_letter_code
_entity_poly.pdbx_strand_id
1 'polypeptide(L)'
;MSLILSLIVVGKAFAGDCGFLKRDPLDLLKDGQLFFQPPGHSDWVPVDGSSVALGNQTISFAYVVRETIEKRRAGVVIVKSGRLRTPDEPPVSRASRSVQLVRNAPPPDSDGRPFDNGKCGQIPAFGAASVSAQSYDDFHDLGARAPEREQGILNSFHYKYVGRRNGCKRTDNSDEDSRIPLDRRSNRGQFSFNSAVVAGATLSQVASYVGPGPAYANSEKLTEQRVEIQAYRTATGFPSCVRFDLKVPARAAFVRINDLEGLKEQGLDYVRADEKAWSIAP
;
A
#
# COMPACT_ATOMS: atom_id res chain seq x y z
N MET A 1 -42.64 11.65 1.80
CA MET A 1 -41.57 12.66 1.93
C MET A 1 -40.24 11.94 2.15
N SER A 2 -39.25 12.32 1.35
CA SER A 2 -37.80 12.04 1.44
C SER A 2 -37.31 10.58 1.42
N LEU A 3 -36.98 10.10 0.22
CA LEU A 3 -35.88 9.14 0.03
C LEU A 3 -34.57 9.89 0.29
N ILE A 4 -33.83 9.49 1.33
CA ILE A 4 -32.46 9.92 1.55
C ILE A 4 -31.58 9.16 0.57
N LEU A 5 -31.22 9.83 -0.53
CA LEU A 5 -30.23 9.36 -1.49
C LEU A 5 -28.85 9.50 -0.83
N SER A 6 -28.35 8.39 -0.27
CA SER A 6 -26.96 8.32 0.19
C SER A 6 -26.04 8.44 -1.02
N LEU A 7 -25.44 9.61 -1.21
CA LEU A 7 -24.35 9.80 -2.16
C LEU A 7 -23.18 8.92 -1.70
N ILE A 8 -22.97 7.80 -2.40
CA ILE A 8 -21.72 7.06 -2.36
C ILE A 8 -20.67 7.98 -3.00
N VAL A 9 -19.83 8.60 -2.18
CA VAL A 9 -18.63 9.30 -2.66
C VAL A 9 -17.70 8.23 -3.22
N VAL A 10 -17.75 8.04 -4.54
CA VAL A 10 -16.77 7.25 -5.27
C VAL A 10 -15.48 8.07 -5.27
N GLY A 11 -14.59 7.77 -4.32
CA GLY A 11 -13.23 8.33 -4.30
C GLY A 11 -12.53 7.99 -5.62
N LYS A 12 -12.10 9.02 -6.35
CA LYS A 12 -11.44 8.82 -7.64
C LYS A 12 -9.95 8.55 -7.39
N ALA A 13 -9.58 7.28 -7.37
CA ALA A 13 -8.18 6.87 -7.40
C ALA A 13 -7.61 7.07 -8.82
N PHE A 14 -6.57 7.89 -8.95
CA PHE A 14 -5.86 8.13 -10.20
C PHE A 14 -4.35 7.93 -9.98
N ALA A 15 -3.80 6.80 -10.44
CA ALA A 15 -2.42 6.73 -10.93
C ALA A 15 -2.26 7.53 -12.26
N GLY A 16 -1.77 8.75 -12.19
CA GLY A 16 -1.63 9.65 -13.34
C GLY A 16 -0.27 10.33 -13.41
N ASP A 17 -0.10 11.23 -14.39
CA ASP A 17 0.98 12.22 -14.35
C ASP A 17 0.92 13.01 -13.02
N CYS A 18 2.08 13.33 -12.47
CA CYS A 18 2.23 14.11 -11.25
C CYS A 18 2.00 15.62 -11.44
N GLY A 19 1.64 16.09 -12.65
CA GLY A 19 1.42 17.51 -12.96
C GLY A 19 0.46 18.26 -12.02
N PHE A 20 -0.52 17.57 -11.42
CA PHE A 20 -1.43 18.17 -10.44
C PHE A 20 -0.75 18.62 -9.14
N LEU A 21 0.45 18.11 -8.85
CA LEU A 21 1.26 18.56 -7.70
C LEU A 21 1.82 19.98 -7.92
N LYS A 22 1.74 20.52 -9.15
CA LYS A 22 2.25 21.85 -9.53
C LYS A 22 3.70 22.09 -9.08
N ARG A 23 4.53 21.04 -9.13
CA ARG A 23 5.96 21.11 -8.83
C ARG A 23 6.71 21.25 -10.15
N ASP A 24 7.32 22.41 -10.34
CA ASP A 24 8.18 22.69 -11.48
C ASP A 24 9.63 22.90 -10.98
N PRO A 25 10.61 22.18 -11.53
CA PRO A 25 10.47 21.08 -12.49
C PRO A 25 10.02 19.75 -11.85
N LEU A 26 9.23 18.96 -12.59
CA LEU A 26 8.69 17.66 -12.13
C LEU A 26 9.79 16.64 -11.81
N ASP A 27 10.99 16.84 -12.33
CA ASP A 27 12.19 16.07 -12.04
C ASP A 27 12.72 16.27 -10.60
N LEU A 28 12.21 17.23 -9.84
CA LEU A 28 12.48 17.37 -8.40
C LEU A 28 11.70 16.37 -7.55
N LEU A 29 10.66 15.74 -8.10
CA LEU A 29 9.92 14.70 -7.41
C LEU A 29 10.80 13.45 -7.25
N LYS A 30 10.93 12.96 -6.02
CA LYS A 30 11.73 11.79 -5.67
C LYS A 30 10.83 10.56 -5.55
N ASP A 31 11.35 9.41 -5.95
CA ASP A 31 10.66 8.14 -5.74
C ASP A 31 10.36 7.95 -4.24
N GLY A 32 9.13 7.56 -3.93
CA GLY A 32 8.69 7.32 -2.56
C GLY A 32 8.27 8.55 -1.76
N GLN A 33 8.13 9.73 -2.37
CA GLN A 33 7.52 10.88 -1.70
C GLN A 33 6.01 10.71 -1.54
N LEU A 34 5.49 11.18 -0.41
CA LEU A 34 4.05 11.23 -0.14
C LEU A 34 3.62 12.68 -0.02
N PHE A 35 2.50 13.01 -0.65
CA PHE A 35 1.82 14.29 -0.53
C PHE A 35 0.39 14.07 -0.03
N PHE A 36 -0.16 15.09 0.61
CA PHE A 36 -1.57 15.15 0.95
C PHE A 36 -2.19 16.46 0.49
N GLN A 37 -3.49 16.44 0.24
CA GLN A 37 -4.27 17.63 -0.06
C GLN A 37 -5.03 18.04 1.21
N PRO A 38 -4.73 19.20 1.82
CA PRO A 38 -5.48 19.69 2.96
C PRO A 38 -6.96 19.91 2.58
N PRO A 39 -7.92 19.59 3.48
CA PRO A 39 -9.34 19.80 3.22
C PRO A 39 -9.63 21.25 2.84
N GLY A 40 -10.34 21.46 1.73
CA GLY A 40 -10.68 22.80 1.24
C GLY A 40 -9.56 23.54 0.52
N HIS A 41 -8.37 22.94 0.35
CA HIS A 41 -7.26 23.53 -0.40
C HIS A 41 -7.02 22.81 -1.72
N SER A 42 -6.54 23.53 -2.73
CA SER A 42 -6.16 22.94 -4.03
C SER A 42 -4.71 22.46 -4.09
N ASP A 43 -3.91 22.86 -3.10
CA ASP A 43 -2.46 22.64 -3.12
C ASP A 43 -2.08 21.35 -2.41
N TRP A 44 -1.04 20.70 -2.92
CA TRP A 44 -0.52 19.45 -2.40
C TRP A 44 0.73 19.70 -1.56
N VAL A 45 0.67 19.25 -0.31
CA VAL A 45 1.71 19.47 0.70
C VAL A 45 2.47 18.16 0.90
N PRO A 46 3.81 18.15 0.87
CA PRO A 46 4.59 16.95 1.15
C PRO A 46 4.41 16.52 2.60
N VAL A 47 4.35 15.20 2.84
CA VAL A 47 4.45 14.61 4.17
C VAL A 47 5.93 14.42 4.47
N ASP A 48 6.52 15.37 5.20
CA ASP A 48 7.96 15.53 5.39
C ASP A 48 8.47 14.81 6.65
N GLY A 49 8.12 13.54 6.86
CA GLY A 49 8.63 12.70 7.95
C GLY A 49 8.29 13.19 9.38
N SER A 50 7.75 14.39 9.51
CA SER A 50 7.13 14.93 10.72
C SER A 50 5.70 14.40 10.85
N SER A 51 5.22 14.24 12.08
CA SER A 51 3.82 13.87 12.32
C SER A 51 2.91 14.99 11.83
N VAL A 52 2.01 14.68 10.90
CA VAL A 52 0.98 15.62 10.44
C VAL A 52 -0.31 15.38 11.22
N ALA A 53 -1.04 16.42 11.61
CA ALA A 53 -2.29 16.30 12.36
C ALA A 53 -3.51 16.32 11.41
N LEU A 54 -3.79 15.19 10.75
CA LEU A 54 -4.86 15.09 9.75
C LEU A 54 -6.14 14.40 10.25
N GLY A 55 -6.29 14.25 11.56
CA GLY A 55 -7.32 13.39 12.15
C GLY A 55 -8.78 13.81 11.88
N ASN A 56 -9.65 12.80 11.98
CA ASN A 56 -11.11 12.91 11.94
C ASN A 56 -11.73 13.40 10.61
N GLN A 57 -11.10 13.09 9.49
CA GLN A 57 -11.56 13.52 8.16
C GLN A 57 -11.01 12.62 7.05
N THR A 58 -11.61 12.71 5.86
CA THR A 58 -11.07 12.04 4.66
C THR A 58 -10.04 12.94 4.00
N ILE A 59 -8.85 12.39 3.75
CA ILE A 59 -7.73 13.08 3.13
C ILE A 59 -7.35 12.37 1.84
N SER A 60 -7.13 13.15 0.78
CA SER A 60 -6.53 12.67 -0.45
C SER A 60 -5.02 12.70 -0.36
N PHE A 61 -4.40 11.59 -0.74
CA PHE A 61 -2.96 11.40 -0.78
C PHE A 61 -2.47 11.13 -2.21
N ALA A 62 -1.20 11.42 -2.45
CA ALA A 62 -0.50 11.12 -3.69
C ALA A 62 0.90 10.59 -3.37
N TYR A 63 1.16 9.35 -3.75
CA TYR A 63 2.48 8.71 -3.61
C TYR A 63 3.23 8.75 -4.95
N VAL A 64 4.45 9.29 -4.94
CA VAL A 64 5.29 9.45 -6.11
C VAL A 64 6.03 8.15 -6.40
N VAL A 65 5.87 7.68 -7.64
CA VAL A 65 6.60 6.57 -8.24
C VAL A 65 7.49 7.14 -9.34
N ARG A 66 8.81 7.05 -9.18
CA ARG A 66 9.78 7.49 -10.19
C ARG A 66 10.73 6.37 -10.55
N GLU A 67 10.90 6.17 -11.85
CA GLU A 67 11.87 5.22 -12.41
C GLU A 67 13.16 5.94 -12.78
N THR A 68 14.29 5.42 -12.31
CA THR A 68 15.64 5.95 -12.59
C THR A 68 16.59 4.89 -13.16
N ILE A 69 16.19 3.61 -13.16
CA ILE A 69 17.03 2.47 -13.54
C ILE A 69 16.67 2.00 -14.96
N GLU A 70 15.38 1.83 -15.24
CA GLU A 70 14.87 1.36 -16.54
C GLU A 70 14.20 2.50 -17.32
N LYS A 71 13.84 2.28 -18.59
CA LYS A 71 13.10 3.29 -19.38
C LYS A 71 11.69 3.53 -18.84
N ARG A 72 11.06 2.53 -18.23
CA ARG A 72 9.69 2.56 -17.67
C ARG A 72 9.59 1.52 -16.56
N ARG A 73 8.76 1.79 -15.56
CA ARG A 73 8.39 0.87 -14.47
C ARG A 73 6.90 0.59 -14.57
N ALA A 74 6.51 -0.68 -14.48
CA ALA A 74 5.16 -1.07 -14.15
C ALA A 74 5.21 -1.87 -12.86
N GLY A 75 4.18 -1.73 -12.02
CA GLY A 75 4.17 -2.37 -10.71
C GLY A 75 2.87 -2.16 -9.97
N VAL A 76 2.90 -2.49 -8.69
CA VAL A 76 1.78 -2.35 -7.77
C VAL A 76 2.26 -1.71 -6.49
N VAL A 77 1.54 -0.68 -6.04
CA VAL A 77 1.71 -0.09 -4.72
C VAL A 77 0.67 -0.68 -3.78
N ILE A 78 1.11 -1.05 -2.57
CA ILE A 78 0.27 -1.48 -1.45
C ILE A 78 0.26 -0.35 -0.44
N VAL A 79 -0.92 0.22 -0.18
CA VAL A 79 -1.15 1.24 0.83
C VAL A 79 -1.83 0.60 2.03
N LYS A 80 -1.16 0.62 3.17
CA LYS A 80 -1.65 0.09 4.44
C LYS A 80 -1.90 1.25 5.38
N SER A 81 -3.10 1.33 5.94
CA SER A 81 -3.41 2.32 6.97
C SER A 81 -4.09 1.66 8.16
N GLY A 82 -4.10 2.37 9.27
CA GLY A 82 -4.78 1.95 10.47
C GLY A 82 -4.47 2.88 11.63
N ARG A 83 -4.93 2.46 12.80
CA ARG A 83 -4.73 3.17 14.05
C ARG A 83 -4.07 2.26 15.08
N LEU A 84 -3.09 2.78 15.79
CA LEU A 84 -2.56 2.12 16.98
C LEU A 84 -3.59 2.20 18.10
N ARG A 85 -3.90 1.05 18.70
CA ARG A 85 -4.72 0.96 19.91
C ARG A 85 -3.99 1.67 21.04
N THR A 86 -4.70 2.51 21.78
CA THR A 86 -4.15 3.16 22.96
C THR A 86 -4.31 2.26 24.20
N PRO A 87 -3.46 2.39 25.23
CA PRO A 87 -3.50 1.49 26.40
C PRO A 87 -4.84 1.47 27.17
N ASP A 88 -5.61 2.56 27.09
CA ASP A 88 -6.94 2.76 27.69
C ASP A 88 -8.07 2.01 26.96
N GLU A 89 -7.84 1.51 25.74
CA GLU A 89 -8.85 0.81 24.97
C GLU A 89 -8.90 -0.68 25.33
N PRO A 90 -10.09 -1.30 25.45
CA PRO A 90 -10.19 -2.72 25.79
C PRO A 90 -9.51 -3.60 24.71
N PRO A 91 -8.94 -4.76 25.10
CA PRO A 91 -8.39 -5.68 24.12
C PRO A 91 -9.52 -6.26 23.26
N VAL A 92 -9.30 -6.29 21.94
CA VAL A 92 -10.25 -6.87 20.98
C VAL A 92 -9.60 -8.07 20.32
N SER A 93 -10.31 -9.21 20.31
CA SER A 93 -9.83 -10.43 19.65
C SER A 93 -9.46 -10.16 18.19
N ARG A 94 -8.44 -10.85 17.68
CA ARG A 94 -8.06 -10.76 16.26
C ARG A 94 -9.18 -11.28 15.34
N ALA A 95 -9.91 -12.30 15.79
CA ALA A 95 -11.02 -12.89 15.05
C ALA A 95 -12.22 -11.94 14.93
N SER A 96 -12.41 -11.02 15.89
CA SER A 96 -13.50 -10.03 15.86
C SER A 96 -13.12 -8.71 15.18
N ARG A 97 -11.85 -8.53 14.81
CA ARG A 97 -11.38 -7.37 14.04
C ARG A 97 -11.35 -7.71 12.57
N SER A 98 -11.59 -6.69 11.74
CA SER A 98 -11.53 -6.81 10.30
C SER A 98 -10.43 -5.95 9.70
N VAL A 99 -9.89 -6.43 8.59
CA VAL A 99 -9.04 -5.68 7.67
C VAL A 99 -9.88 -5.37 6.45
N GLN A 100 -10.05 -4.08 6.15
CA GLN A 100 -10.72 -3.65 4.93
C GLN A 100 -9.76 -3.77 3.75
N LEU A 101 -10.18 -4.49 2.70
CA LEU A 101 -9.41 -4.67 1.47
C LEU A 101 -10.04 -3.83 0.37
N VAL A 102 -9.23 -3.07 -0.37
CA VAL A 102 -9.69 -2.21 -1.47
C VAL A 102 -8.80 -2.36 -2.70
N ARG A 103 -9.42 -2.61 -3.85
CA ARG A 103 -8.78 -2.54 -5.16
C ARG A 103 -9.73 -1.82 -6.09
N ASN A 104 -9.46 -0.54 -6.26
CA ASN A 104 -10.13 0.30 -7.25
C ASN A 104 -9.66 -0.10 -8.66
N ALA A 105 -10.50 0.13 -9.67
CA ALA A 105 -10.06 -0.02 -11.05
C ALA A 105 -8.87 0.92 -11.29
N PRO A 106 -7.79 0.45 -11.93
CA PRO A 106 -6.70 1.34 -12.27
C PRO A 106 -7.21 2.41 -13.24
N PRO A 107 -6.71 3.65 -13.15
CA PRO A 107 -7.18 4.70 -14.04
C PRO A 107 -6.80 4.38 -15.50
N PRO A 108 -7.56 4.94 -16.45
CA PRO A 108 -7.16 4.90 -17.84
C PRO A 108 -5.81 5.62 -18.06
N ASP A 109 -5.13 5.26 -19.14
CA ASP A 109 -3.90 5.94 -19.57
C ASP A 109 -4.17 7.39 -20.02
N SER A 110 -3.11 8.12 -20.43
CA SER A 110 -3.21 9.51 -20.88
C SER A 110 -4.14 9.71 -22.08
N ASP A 111 -4.39 8.65 -22.86
CA ASP A 111 -5.26 8.67 -24.05
C ASP A 111 -6.70 8.23 -23.70
N GLY A 112 -7.01 8.01 -22.42
CA GLY A 112 -8.33 7.58 -21.94
C GLY A 112 -8.60 6.08 -22.12
N ARG A 113 -7.60 5.26 -22.49
CA ARG A 113 -7.79 3.82 -22.67
C ARG A 113 -7.73 3.09 -21.33
N PRO A 114 -8.49 2.00 -21.14
CA PRO A 114 -8.39 1.18 -19.94
C PRO A 114 -6.94 0.79 -19.66
N PHE A 115 -6.57 0.75 -18.38
CA PHE A 115 -5.23 0.35 -17.97
C PHE A 115 -4.86 -1.00 -18.57
N ASP A 116 -3.85 -1.00 -19.44
CA ASP A 116 -3.34 -2.23 -20.03
C ASP A 116 -2.28 -2.85 -19.11
N ASN A 117 -2.64 -3.97 -18.48
CA ASN A 117 -1.71 -4.82 -17.73
C ASN A 117 -0.94 -5.80 -18.65
N GLY A 118 -0.86 -5.47 -19.94
CA GLY A 118 -0.04 -6.12 -20.95
C GLY A 118 -0.28 -7.62 -21.03
N LYS A 119 0.81 -8.37 -21.19
CA LYS A 119 0.78 -9.85 -21.30
C LYS A 119 0.31 -10.58 -20.05
N CYS A 120 0.10 -9.89 -18.93
CA CYS A 120 -0.39 -10.50 -17.69
C CYS A 120 -1.93 -10.53 -17.61
N GLY A 121 -2.60 -10.05 -18.66
CA GLY A 121 -4.05 -10.08 -18.79
C GLY A 121 -4.73 -8.97 -17.98
N GLN A 122 -6.05 -8.92 -18.08
CA GLN A 122 -6.86 -7.90 -17.41
C GLN A 122 -6.79 -8.04 -15.88
N ILE A 123 -6.80 -6.90 -15.17
CA ILE A 123 -6.92 -6.87 -13.72
C ILE A 123 -8.40 -7.04 -13.37
N PRO A 124 -8.81 -8.12 -12.69
CA PRO A 124 -10.22 -8.32 -12.38
C PRO A 124 -10.77 -7.21 -11.47
N ALA A 125 -12.05 -6.87 -11.64
CA ALA A 125 -12.73 -6.00 -10.69
C ALA A 125 -12.77 -6.63 -9.28
N PHE A 126 -12.73 -5.81 -8.24
CA PHE A 126 -12.84 -6.26 -6.84
C PHE A 126 -13.64 -5.26 -6.01
N GLY A 127 -13.29 -3.96 -6.08
CA GLY A 127 -13.96 -2.92 -5.30
C GLY A 127 -13.47 -2.95 -3.86
N ALA A 128 -14.33 -3.35 -2.93
CA ALA A 128 -14.01 -3.43 -1.51
C ALA A 128 -14.61 -4.68 -0.85
N ALA A 129 -13.86 -5.26 0.08
CA ALA A 129 -14.33 -6.36 0.93
C ALA A 129 -13.67 -6.26 2.31
N SER A 130 -14.00 -7.19 3.21
CA SER A 130 -13.35 -7.30 4.51
C SER A 130 -13.15 -8.76 4.87
N VAL A 131 -12.07 -9.02 5.57
CA VAL A 131 -11.73 -10.32 6.16
C VAL A 131 -11.34 -10.11 7.61
N SER A 132 -11.38 -11.15 8.44
CA SER A 132 -10.85 -11.07 9.79
C SER A 132 -9.35 -10.73 9.78
N ALA A 133 -8.88 -10.00 10.81
CA ALA A 133 -7.47 -9.69 10.95
C ALA A 133 -6.63 -10.97 11.10
N GLN A 134 -7.19 -12.00 11.75
CA GLN A 134 -6.54 -13.30 11.85
C GLN A 134 -6.29 -13.92 10.47
N SER A 135 -7.33 -14.09 9.64
CA SER A 135 -7.16 -14.66 8.29
C SER A 135 -6.23 -13.84 7.40
N TYR A 136 -6.28 -12.50 7.54
CA TYR A 136 -5.38 -11.62 6.81
C TYR A 136 -3.91 -11.91 7.13
N ASP A 137 -3.55 -11.95 8.41
CA ASP A 137 -2.18 -12.21 8.83
C ASP A 137 -1.77 -13.66 8.55
N ASP A 138 -2.64 -14.64 8.82
CA ASP A 138 -2.37 -16.05 8.57
C ASP A 138 -2.04 -16.29 7.09
N PHE A 139 -2.77 -15.64 6.19
CA PHE A 139 -2.51 -15.71 4.75
C PHE A 139 -1.19 -15.02 4.35
N HIS A 140 -0.96 -13.78 4.79
CA HIS A 140 0.19 -12.99 4.32
C HIS A 140 1.51 -13.31 5.03
N ASP A 141 1.45 -13.58 6.34
CA ASP A 141 2.62 -13.77 7.19
C ASP A 141 3.05 -15.24 7.23
N LEU A 142 2.08 -16.15 7.27
CA LEU A 142 2.33 -17.59 7.45
C LEU A 142 2.11 -18.40 6.16
N GLY A 143 1.41 -17.84 5.16
CA GLY A 143 0.96 -18.61 4.00
C GLY A 143 -0.07 -19.68 4.35
N ALA A 144 -0.74 -19.55 5.50
CA ALA A 144 -1.75 -20.48 5.96
C ALA A 144 -3.10 -20.22 5.26
N ARG A 145 -3.93 -21.26 5.21
CA ARG A 145 -5.25 -21.19 4.59
C ARG A 145 -6.25 -20.56 5.57
N ALA A 146 -6.95 -19.53 5.12
CA ALA A 146 -8.07 -18.92 5.84
C ALA A 146 -9.35 -19.78 5.70
N PRO A 147 -10.39 -19.55 6.52
CA PRO A 147 -11.72 -20.10 6.30
C PRO A 147 -12.18 -19.85 4.85
N GLU A 148 -12.87 -20.81 4.25
CA GLU A 148 -13.13 -20.87 2.79
C GLU A 148 -13.65 -19.55 2.20
N ARG A 149 -14.62 -18.92 2.85
CA ARG A 149 -15.17 -17.63 2.42
C ARG A 149 -14.11 -16.54 2.37
N GLU A 150 -13.31 -16.40 3.42
CA GLU A 150 -12.27 -15.35 3.49
C GLU A 150 -11.09 -15.69 2.58
N GLN A 151 -10.77 -16.97 2.39
CA GLN A 151 -9.77 -17.42 1.42
C GLN A 151 -10.16 -17.01 -0.01
N GLY A 152 -11.44 -17.14 -0.38
CA GLY A 152 -11.95 -16.69 -1.68
C GLY A 152 -11.80 -15.17 -1.87
N ILE A 153 -12.07 -14.38 -0.83
CA ILE A 153 -11.89 -12.92 -0.84
C ILE A 153 -10.42 -12.57 -1.02
N LEU A 154 -9.53 -13.17 -0.22
CA LEU A 154 -8.07 -12.94 -0.29
C LEU A 154 -7.55 -13.30 -1.69
N ASN A 155 -7.90 -14.48 -2.22
CA ASN A 155 -7.47 -14.90 -3.56
C ASN A 155 -7.96 -13.95 -4.66
N SER A 156 -9.17 -13.40 -4.53
CA SER A 156 -9.75 -12.46 -5.49
C SER A 156 -9.16 -11.06 -5.38
N PHE A 157 -8.69 -10.68 -4.18
CA PHE A 157 -8.00 -9.43 -3.91
C PHE A 157 -6.64 -9.37 -4.58
N HIS A 158 -5.96 -10.51 -4.75
CA HIS A 158 -4.70 -10.59 -5.47
C HIS A 158 -4.88 -10.82 -6.98
N TYR A 159 -3.88 -10.41 -7.77
CA TYR A 159 -3.90 -10.52 -9.23
C TYR A 159 -2.48 -10.62 -9.79
N LYS A 160 -2.38 -10.95 -11.09
CA LYS A 160 -1.10 -10.95 -11.82
C LYS A 160 -0.84 -9.56 -12.41
N TYR A 161 0.38 -9.07 -12.31
CA TYR A 161 0.79 -7.79 -12.89
C TYR A 161 2.12 -7.92 -13.64
N VAL A 162 2.36 -6.97 -14.55
CA VAL A 162 3.66 -6.81 -15.21
C VAL A 162 4.61 -6.13 -14.23
N GLY A 163 5.60 -6.87 -13.74
CA GLY A 163 6.71 -6.32 -12.96
C GLY A 163 7.90 -5.91 -13.83
N ARG A 164 9.01 -5.53 -13.19
CA ARG A 164 10.29 -5.28 -13.87
C ARG A 164 10.74 -6.50 -14.67
N ARG A 165 11.56 -6.25 -15.71
CA ARG A 165 12.02 -7.26 -16.70
C ARG A 165 10.89 -7.89 -17.50
N ASN A 166 9.73 -7.24 -17.55
CA ASN A 166 8.53 -7.71 -18.25
C ASN A 166 8.12 -9.12 -17.81
N GLY A 167 8.22 -9.48 -16.53
CA GLY A 167 7.70 -10.76 -16.02
C GLY A 167 6.25 -10.62 -15.52
N CYS A 168 5.44 -11.69 -15.60
CA CYS A 168 4.17 -11.72 -14.89
C CYS A 168 4.36 -12.27 -13.49
N LYS A 169 4.10 -11.44 -12.49
CA LYS A 169 4.17 -11.80 -11.07
C LYS A 169 2.79 -11.72 -10.45
N ARG A 170 2.49 -12.58 -9.48
CA ARG A 170 1.31 -12.40 -8.64
C ARG A 170 1.62 -11.40 -7.51
N THR A 171 0.63 -10.58 -7.13
CA THR A 171 0.78 -9.67 -5.98
C THR A 171 0.93 -10.42 -4.65
N ASP A 172 0.52 -11.68 -4.56
CA ASP A 172 0.73 -12.56 -3.40
C ASP A 172 1.79 -13.65 -3.66
N ASN A 173 2.70 -13.43 -4.62
CA ASN A 173 3.74 -14.45 -4.88
C ASN A 173 4.58 -14.68 -3.62
N SER A 174 4.77 -15.95 -3.26
CA SER A 174 5.56 -16.37 -2.10
C SER A 174 7.04 -16.54 -2.40
N ASP A 175 7.41 -16.62 -3.67
CA ASP A 175 8.82 -16.76 -4.07
C ASP A 175 9.62 -15.54 -3.61
N GLU A 176 10.85 -15.79 -3.17
CA GLU A 176 11.80 -14.74 -2.81
C GLU A 176 12.14 -13.92 -4.07
N ASP A 177 12.00 -12.60 -3.98
CA ASP A 177 12.13 -11.71 -5.14
C ASP A 177 13.57 -11.24 -5.40
N SER A 178 14.54 -11.66 -4.57
CA SER A 178 15.91 -11.19 -4.66
C SER A 178 16.90 -12.22 -5.18
N ARG A 179 17.88 -11.74 -5.93
CA ARG A 179 19.08 -12.51 -6.32
C ARG A 179 20.13 -12.54 -5.21
N ILE A 180 19.96 -11.73 -4.15
CA ILE A 180 20.89 -11.71 -3.02
C ILE A 180 20.52 -12.86 -2.07
N PRO A 181 21.45 -13.77 -1.72
CA PRO A 181 21.21 -15.00 -0.94
C PRO A 181 20.57 -14.84 0.46
N LEU A 182 20.27 -13.61 0.90
CA LEU A 182 19.73 -13.30 2.23
C LEU A 182 18.46 -12.43 2.19
N ASP A 183 18.06 -11.96 1.00
CA ASP A 183 16.86 -11.15 0.85
C ASP A 183 15.66 -12.02 0.47
N ARG A 184 15.02 -12.57 1.51
CA ARG A 184 13.85 -13.45 1.36
C ARG A 184 12.52 -12.72 1.25
N ARG A 185 12.54 -11.43 0.87
CA ARG A 185 11.29 -10.68 0.74
C ARG A 185 10.48 -11.26 -0.42
N SER A 186 9.20 -11.50 -0.15
CA SER A 186 8.23 -11.97 -1.13
C SER A 186 7.12 -10.94 -1.31
N ASN A 187 6.43 -10.97 -2.46
CA ASN A 187 5.30 -10.08 -2.69
C ASN A 187 4.21 -10.26 -1.62
N ARG A 188 3.95 -11.51 -1.23
CA ARG A 188 2.99 -11.84 -0.17
C ARG A 188 3.31 -11.15 1.16
N GLY A 189 4.56 -11.22 1.60
CA GLY A 189 4.99 -10.63 2.87
C GLY A 189 4.88 -9.09 2.91
N GLN A 190 4.89 -8.41 1.76
CA GLN A 190 4.76 -6.95 1.69
C GLN A 190 3.38 -6.43 2.13
N PHE A 191 2.38 -7.29 2.17
CA PHE A 191 1.05 -6.98 2.69
C PHE A 191 1.00 -6.95 4.22
N SER A 192 1.97 -7.57 4.89
CA SER A 192 1.95 -7.70 6.35
C SER A 192 1.90 -6.36 7.06
N PHE A 193 1.12 -6.28 8.14
CA PHE A 193 1.22 -5.19 9.10
C PHE A 193 2.41 -5.37 10.05
N ASN A 194 3.02 -6.55 10.12
CA ASN A 194 4.24 -6.79 10.87
C ASN A 194 5.46 -6.35 10.04
N SER A 195 6.12 -5.26 10.45
CA SER A 195 7.28 -4.73 9.74
C SER A 195 8.45 -5.72 9.67
N ALA A 196 8.56 -6.67 10.61
CA ALA A 196 9.57 -7.72 10.54
C ALA A 196 9.33 -8.69 9.37
N VAL A 197 8.06 -9.06 9.11
CA VAL A 197 7.68 -9.90 7.96
C VAL A 197 7.97 -9.17 6.64
N VAL A 198 7.71 -7.86 6.60
CA VAL A 198 7.99 -7.02 5.43
C VAL A 198 9.49 -6.87 5.17
N ALA A 199 10.29 -6.71 6.22
CA ALA A 199 11.71 -6.36 6.14
C ALA A 199 12.63 -7.52 5.74
N GLY A 200 12.28 -8.78 6.03
CA GLY A 200 13.08 -9.89 5.53
C GLY A 200 12.88 -11.20 6.26
N ALA A 201 13.35 -12.25 5.57
CA ALA A 201 13.82 -13.51 6.12
C ALA A 201 12.93 -14.15 7.20
N THR A 202 12.23 -15.23 6.82
CA THR A 202 11.79 -16.30 7.72
C THR A 202 12.91 -16.64 8.71
N LEU A 203 12.89 -16.03 9.90
CA LEU A 203 13.53 -16.41 11.16
C LEU A 203 13.27 -15.30 12.21
N SER A 204 12.01 -15.11 12.60
CA SER A 204 11.70 -14.39 13.83
C SER A 204 10.27 -14.67 14.32
N GLN A 205 10.03 -15.90 14.80
CA GLN A 205 9.22 -16.02 16.02
C GLN A 205 10.03 -15.53 17.25
N VAL A 206 11.36 -15.37 17.12
CA VAL A 206 12.29 -15.08 18.22
C VAL A 206 12.65 -13.59 18.40
N ALA A 207 12.62 -12.73 17.37
CA ALA A 207 12.93 -11.30 17.50
C ALA A 207 11.71 -10.42 17.83
N SER A 208 10.64 -11.02 18.36
CA SER A 208 9.46 -10.32 18.89
C SER A 208 9.67 -9.72 20.30
N TYR A 209 10.88 -9.85 20.88
CA TYR A 209 11.14 -9.61 22.30
C TYR A 209 12.19 -8.55 22.67
N VAL A 210 12.77 -7.79 21.73
CA VAL A 210 13.87 -6.84 22.09
C VAL A 210 13.62 -5.43 21.56
N GLY A 211 13.24 -4.53 22.48
CA GLY A 211 13.55 -3.09 22.42
C GLY A 211 12.42 -2.13 21.99
N PRO A 212 12.29 -0.95 22.66
CA PRO A 212 11.30 0.07 22.31
C PRO A 212 11.82 0.95 21.16
N GLY A 213 11.62 0.51 19.93
CA GLY A 213 11.67 1.35 18.72
C GLY A 213 10.29 1.37 18.06
N PRO A 214 10.00 2.26 17.10
CA PRO A 214 8.67 2.39 16.47
C PRO A 214 8.28 1.20 15.54
N ALA A 215 8.96 0.07 15.65
CA ALA A 215 8.55 -1.23 15.15
C ALA A 215 7.66 -1.94 16.20
N TYR A 216 6.89 -2.94 15.81
CA TYR A 216 6.13 -3.83 16.72
C TYR A 216 4.73 -3.36 17.19
N ALA A 217 3.88 -3.04 16.21
CA ALA A 217 2.50 -3.47 16.29
C ALA A 217 2.36 -4.81 15.52
N ASN A 218 2.40 -5.93 16.24
CA ASN A 218 1.61 -7.09 15.81
C ASN A 218 0.21 -6.57 15.51
N SER A 219 -0.48 -7.10 14.50
CA SER A 219 -1.86 -6.73 14.15
C SER A 219 -2.76 -6.59 15.38
N GLU A 220 -2.49 -7.34 16.45
CA GLU A 220 -3.04 -7.23 17.81
C GLU A 220 -3.18 -5.82 18.40
N LYS A 221 -2.26 -4.91 18.08
CA LYS A 221 -2.29 -3.52 18.57
C LYS A 221 -2.91 -2.55 17.55
N LEU A 222 -3.46 -3.06 16.45
CA LEU A 222 -4.02 -2.25 15.38
C LEU A 222 -5.56 -2.34 15.36
N THR A 223 -6.18 -1.24 14.98
CA THR A 223 -7.60 -1.16 14.64
C THR A 223 -7.78 -0.33 13.37
N GLU A 224 -9.00 -0.36 12.81
CA GLU A 224 -9.36 0.38 11.60
C GLU A 224 -8.39 0.09 10.44
N GLN A 225 -7.93 -1.17 10.36
CA GLN A 225 -6.96 -1.61 9.38
C GLN A 225 -7.57 -1.58 7.99
N ARG A 226 -6.84 -0.98 7.05
CA ARG A 226 -7.21 -0.92 5.64
C ARG A 226 -5.99 -1.17 4.77
N VAL A 227 -6.21 -1.89 3.69
CA VAL A 227 -5.20 -2.23 2.69
C VAL A 227 -5.79 -1.93 1.33
N GLU A 228 -5.13 -1.03 0.60
CA GLU A 228 -5.48 -0.69 -0.76
C GLU A 228 -4.34 -1.06 -1.71
N ILE A 229 -4.66 -1.66 -2.86
CA ILE A 229 -3.67 -1.94 -3.90
C ILE A 229 -4.00 -1.21 -5.19
N GLN A 230 -2.98 -0.59 -5.78
CA GLN A 230 -3.11 0.14 -7.03
C GLN A 230 -1.99 -0.23 -7.99
N ALA A 231 -2.37 -0.62 -9.21
CA ALA A 231 -1.42 -0.77 -10.30
C ALA A 231 -0.98 0.60 -10.80
N TYR A 232 0.28 0.70 -11.24
CA TYR A 232 0.82 1.90 -11.84
C TYR A 232 1.71 1.56 -13.04
N ARG A 233 1.95 2.56 -13.88
CA ARG A 233 2.99 2.53 -14.90
C ARG A 233 3.60 3.92 -15.05
N THR A 234 4.92 4.02 -15.02
CA THR A 234 5.63 5.28 -15.28
C THR A 234 5.84 5.49 -16.77
N ALA A 235 5.83 6.76 -17.18
CA ALA A 235 6.28 7.17 -18.50
C ALA A 235 7.81 7.39 -18.49
N THR A 236 8.44 7.32 -19.65
CA THR A 236 9.89 7.47 -19.75
C THR A 236 10.32 8.88 -19.37
N GLY A 237 11.15 8.99 -18.33
CA GLY A 237 11.66 10.27 -17.83
C GLY A 237 10.70 11.05 -16.92
N PHE A 238 9.46 10.57 -16.70
CA PHE A 238 8.46 11.26 -15.90
C PHE A 238 7.97 10.41 -14.71
N PRO A 239 7.84 11.01 -13.51
CA PRO A 239 7.23 10.32 -12.38
C PRO A 239 5.73 10.06 -12.64
N SER A 240 5.19 9.03 -12.01
CA SER A 240 3.76 8.77 -11.90
C SER A 240 3.32 8.92 -10.44
N CYS A 241 2.11 9.38 -10.21
CA CYS A 241 1.58 9.61 -8.87
C CYS A 241 0.38 8.71 -8.63
N VAL A 242 0.47 7.83 -7.64
CA VAL A 242 -0.60 6.94 -7.18
C VAL A 242 -1.46 7.69 -6.16
N ARG A 243 -2.72 8.00 -6.53
CA ARG A 243 -3.64 8.74 -5.66
C ARG A 243 -4.63 7.83 -4.95
N PHE A 244 -4.85 8.09 -3.66
CA PHE A 244 -5.78 7.34 -2.82
C PHE A 244 -6.38 8.25 -1.75
N ASP A 245 -7.57 7.88 -1.28
CA ASP A 245 -8.28 8.60 -0.22
C ASP A 245 -8.29 7.75 1.05
N LEU A 246 -7.93 8.34 2.19
CA LEU A 246 -8.02 7.68 3.50
C LEU A 246 -8.92 8.49 4.43
N LYS A 247 -9.85 7.80 5.08
CA LYS A 247 -10.49 8.33 6.29
C LYS A 247 -9.47 8.23 7.43
N VAL A 248 -8.91 9.36 7.83
CA VAL A 248 -7.87 9.43 8.87
C VAL A 248 -8.55 9.45 10.26
N PRO A 249 -8.29 8.44 11.11
CA PRO A 249 -8.78 8.43 12.49
C PRO A 249 -8.28 9.62 13.30
N ALA A 250 -8.96 9.96 14.40
CA ALA A 250 -8.65 11.18 15.16
C ALA A 250 -7.25 11.21 15.79
N ARG A 251 -6.68 10.05 16.12
CA ARG A 251 -5.37 9.91 16.80
C ARG A 251 -4.68 8.61 16.42
N ALA A 252 -3.38 8.53 16.70
CA ALA A 252 -2.52 7.37 16.51
C ALA A 252 -2.62 6.69 15.12
N ALA A 253 -2.92 7.47 14.07
CA ALA A 253 -3.10 6.99 12.71
C ALA A 253 -1.78 6.93 11.95
N PHE A 254 -1.64 5.91 11.11
CA PHE A 254 -0.48 5.74 10.24
C PHE A 254 -0.90 5.42 8.80
N VAL A 255 0.04 5.69 7.89
CA VAL A 255 0.04 5.11 6.54
C VAL A 255 1.41 4.51 6.27
N ARG A 256 1.42 3.32 5.68
CA ARG A 256 2.61 2.58 5.26
C ARG A 256 2.44 2.14 3.83
N ILE A 257 3.48 2.28 3.03
CA ILE A 257 3.43 2.03 1.59
C ILE A 257 4.57 1.13 1.19
N ASN A 258 4.24 0.06 0.46
CA ASN A 258 5.19 -0.82 -0.20
C ASN A 258 5.00 -0.71 -1.71
N ASP A 259 6.07 -0.44 -2.44
CA ASP A 259 6.10 -0.58 -3.90
C ASP A 259 6.68 -1.94 -4.25
N LEU A 260 5.88 -2.83 -4.85
CA LEU A 260 6.33 -4.19 -5.15
C LEU A 260 7.49 -4.24 -6.15
N GLU A 261 7.70 -3.18 -6.93
CA GLU A 261 8.76 -3.08 -7.92
C GLU A 261 9.69 -1.88 -7.62
N GLY A 262 9.53 -1.25 -6.45
CA GLY A 262 10.45 -0.24 -5.96
C GLY A 262 11.79 -0.88 -5.65
N LEU A 263 12.88 -0.26 -6.14
CA LEU A 263 14.24 -0.72 -5.91
C LEU A 263 15.04 0.37 -5.20
N LYS A 264 16.03 -0.06 -4.41
CA LYS A 264 17.07 0.79 -3.83
C LYS A 264 18.43 0.20 -4.18
N GLU A 265 19.42 1.07 -4.32
CA GLU A 265 20.81 0.67 -4.53
C GLU A 265 21.36 -0.03 -3.28
N GLN A 266 22.10 -1.12 -3.49
CA GLN A 266 22.85 -1.83 -2.46
C GLN A 266 24.18 -2.30 -3.04
N GLY A 267 25.23 -1.51 -2.84
CA GLY A 267 26.54 -1.78 -3.44
C GLY A 267 26.49 -1.63 -4.96
N LEU A 268 26.81 -2.71 -5.69
CA LEU A 268 26.75 -2.76 -7.16
C LEU A 268 25.42 -3.35 -7.68
N ASP A 269 24.52 -3.76 -6.77
CA ASP A 269 23.24 -4.38 -7.09
C ASP A 269 22.06 -3.49 -6.69
N TYR A 270 20.87 -3.89 -7.14
CA TYR A 270 19.60 -3.32 -6.71
C TYR A 270 18.79 -4.36 -5.95
N VAL A 271 18.23 -3.95 -4.82
CA VAL A 271 17.29 -4.75 -4.04
C VAL A 271 15.97 -4.04 -3.91
N ARG A 272 14.93 -4.77 -3.50
CA ARG A 272 13.63 -4.17 -3.20
C ARG A 272 13.76 -3.02 -2.20
N ALA A 273 13.03 -1.94 -2.42
CA ALA A 273 12.99 -0.79 -1.53
C ALA A 273 12.31 -1.16 -0.20
N ASP A 274 12.66 -0.46 0.87
CA ASP A 274 12.01 -0.64 2.17
C ASP A 274 10.60 -0.07 2.16
N GLU A 275 9.76 -0.57 3.07
CA GLU A 275 8.47 0.04 3.39
C GLU A 275 8.68 1.51 3.80
N LYS A 276 7.85 2.39 3.25
CA LYS A 276 7.76 3.78 3.69
C LYS A 276 6.66 3.91 4.71
N ALA A 277 6.87 4.71 5.76
CA ALA A 277 5.94 4.84 6.87
C ALA A 277 5.82 6.29 7.33
N TRP A 278 4.59 6.70 7.66
CA TRP A 278 4.27 8.03 8.16
C TRP A 278 3.22 7.96 9.28
N SER A 279 3.37 8.84 10.28
CA SER A 279 2.33 9.14 11.27
C SER A 279 1.51 10.32 10.76
N ILE A 280 0.20 10.13 10.60
CA ILE A 280 -0.71 11.09 9.94
C ILE A 280 -1.81 11.62 10.87
N ALA A 281 -1.86 11.13 12.10
CA ALA A 281 -2.50 11.78 13.24
C ALA A 281 -1.82 11.20 14.48
N PRO A 282 -0.81 11.86 15.08
CA PRO A 282 -0.15 11.34 16.27
C PRO A 282 -1.13 11.18 17.45
#